data_AF-A0A7Y6NJ35-F1
#
_entry.id   AF-A0A7Y6NJ35-F1
#
_cell.length_a   1.000
_cell.length_b   1.000
_cell.length_c   1.000
_cell.angle_alpha   90.00
_cell.angle_beta   90.00
_cell.angle_gamma   90.00
#
_symmetry.space_group_name_H-M   'P 1'
#
loop_
_entity.id
_entity.type
_entity.pdbx_description
1 polymer ?
#
loop_
_entity_poly.entity_id
_entity_poly.type
_entity_poly.pdbx_seq_one_letter_code
_entity_poly.pdbx_strand_id
1 'polypeptide(L)' 'GDYVCLPFNVGCGFCENCEKGLTGFCLTTNPGTAGAAYGFAEMGAWEGGQAELLRVPFADFNCLVLPPDAVEK' A
#
# COMPACT_ATOMS: atom_id res chain seq x y z
N GLY A 1 8.73 8.05 -15.24
CA GLY A 1 8.35 8.33 -13.83
C GLY A 1 9.27 7.54 -12.93
N ASP A 2 9.01 7.57 -11.64
CA ASP A 2 9.76 6.76 -10.66
C ASP A 2 9.34 5.29 -10.77
N TYR A 3 10.31 4.38 -10.74
CA TYR A 3 10.05 2.96 -10.53
C TYR A 3 9.82 2.76 -9.03
N VAL A 4 8.73 2.10 -8.64
CA VAL A 4 8.38 1.93 -7.23
C VAL A 4 8.07 0.48 -6.91
N CYS A 5 8.43 0.05 -5.71
CA CYS A 5 7.97 -1.20 -5.11
C CYS A 5 6.92 -0.89 -4.05
N LEU A 6 5.86 -1.69 -4.02
CA LEU A 6 4.76 -1.52 -3.08
C LEU A 6 4.73 -2.70 -2.10
N PRO A 7 4.49 -2.46 -0.79
CA PRO A 7 4.04 -3.52 0.08
C PRO A 7 2.64 -4.00 -0.33
N PHE A 8 2.28 -5.24 0.01
CA PHE A 8 0.94 -5.76 -0.29
C PHE A 8 -0.16 -5.07 0.56
N ASN A 9 0.19 -4.62 1.76
CA ASN A 9 -0.72 -3.95 2.68
C ASN A 9 -0.91 -2.47 2.32
N VAL A 10 -2.11 -1.93 2.55
CA VAL A 10 -2.44 -0.52 2.34
C VAL A 10 -2.37 0.23 3.67
N GLY A 11 -1.34 1.05 3.85
CA GLY A 11 -1.15 1.88 5.05
C GLY A 11 -1.49 3.35 4.82
N CYS A 12 -2.01 4.03 5.83
CA CYS A 12 -2.31 5.47 5.73
C CYS A 12 -1.15 6.39 6.12
N GLY A 13 -0.16 5.87 6.85
CA GLY A 13 1.00 6.63 7.32
C GLY A 13 0.79 7.52 8.56
N PHE A 14 -0.45 7.73 9.01
CA PHE A 14 -0.75 8.67 10.11
C PHE A 14 -1.57 8.09 11.28
N CYS A 15 -2.08 6.86 11.17
CA CYS A 15 -2.75 6.23 12.32
C CYS A 15 -1.73 5.68 13.31
N GLU A 16 -2.13 5.48 14.57
CA GLU A 16 -1.26 4.98 15.65
C GLU A 16 -0.46 3.72 15.25
N ASN A 17 -1.09 2.78 14.55
CA ASN A 17 -0.40 1.57 14.10
C ASN A 17 0.63 1.86 13.00
N CYS A 18 0.33 2.76 12.05
CA CYS A 18 1.30 3.14 11.02
C CYS A 18 2.50 3.90 11.62
N GLU A 19 2.27 4.82 12.56
CA GLU A 19 3.34 5.56 13.24
C GLU A 19 4.25 4.64 14.07
N LYS A 20 3.71 3.53 14.59
CA LYS A 20 4.48 2.48 15.29
C LYS A 20 5.11 1.44 14.35
N GLY A 21 4.99 1.60 13.03
CA GLY A 21 5.51 0.66 12.03
C GLY A 21 4.68 -0.63 11.84
N LEU A 22 3.52 -0.74 12.49
CA LEU A 22 2.58 -1.86 12.36
C LEU A 22 1.67 -1.68 11.13
N THR A 23 2.26 -1.48 9.95
CA THR A 23 1.56 -1.05 8.73
C THR A 23 0.56 -2.07 8.18
N GLY A 24 0.76 -3.36 8.47
CA GLY A 24 -0.20 -4.43 8.15
C GLY A 24 -1.52 -4.37 8.93
N PHE A 25 -1.56 -3.62 10.05
CA PHE A 25 -2.75 -3.42 10.88
C PHE A 25 -3.22 -1.96 10.85
N CYS A 26 -3.18 -1.31 9.69
CA CYS A 26 -3.63 0.07 9.57
C CYS A 26 -5.09 0.24 10.04
N LEU A 27 -5.35 1.28 10.84
CA LEU A 27 -6.66 1.48 11.49
C LEU A 27 -7.68 2.26 10.64
N THR A 28 -7.27 2.79 9.49
CA THR A 28 -8.08 3.75 8.71
C THR A 28 -8.39 3.29 7.29
N THR A 29 -7.66 2.29 6.79
CA THR A 29 -7.76 1.85 5.38
C THR A 29 -8.76 0.71 5.16
N ASN A 30 -9.37 0.19 6.23
CA ASN A 30 -10.44 -0.81 6.17
C ASN A 30 -11.48 -0.53 7.27
N PRO A 31 -12.63 0.07 6.94
CA PRO A 31 -13.67 0.33 7.93
C PRO A 31 -14.16 -0.95 8.60
N GLY A 32 -14.07 -1.01 9.94
CA GLY A 32 -14.58 -2.13 10.74
C GLY A 32 -13.55 -3.20 11.11
N THR A 33 -12.38 -3.26 10.46
CA THR A 33 -11.29 -4.20 10.82
C THR A 33 -9.93 -3.54 10.59
N ALA A 34 -8.94 -3.81 11.44
CA ALA A 34 -7.59 -3.30 11.22
C ALA A 34 -6.87 -4.09 10.11
N GLY A 35 -6.15 -3.36 9.26
CA GLY A 35 -5.42 -3.93 8.13
C GLY A 35 -6.21 -3.88 6.82
N ALA A 36 -5.48 -3.65 5.74
CA ALA A 36 -6.03 -3.55 4.39
C ALA A 36 -4.99 -4.04 3.37
N ALA A 37 -5.42 -4.51 2.22
CA ALA A 37 -4.57 -5.09 1.18
C ALA A 37 -5.22 -5.01 -0.20
N TYR A 38 -4.39 -4.90 -1.23
CA TYR A 38 -4.85 -4.88 -2.63
C TYR A 38 -5.41 -6.24 -3.05
N GLY A 39 -6.64 -6.26 -3.57
CA GLY A 39 -7.25 -7.45 -4.19
C GLY A 39 -7.46 -8.62 -3.22
N PHE A 40 -7.61 -8.35 -1.92
CA PHE A 40 -7.75 -9.39 -0.89
C PHE A 40 -9.12 -9.29 -0.20
N ALA A 41 -9.76 -10.44 0.04
CA ALA A 41 -11.08 -10.51 0.65
C ALA A 41 -11.09 -9.89 2.05
N GLU A 42 -12.12 -9.10 2.36
CA GLU A 42 -12.34 -8.47 3.68
C GLU A 42 -11.23 -7.48 4.13
N MET A 43 -10.35 -7.07 3.21
CA MET A 43 -9.20 -6.19 3.50
C MET A 43 -9.36 -4.78 2.88
N GLY A 44 -10.58 -4.24 2.94
CA GLY A 44 -10.93 -2.92 2.41
C GLY A 44 -11.35 -2.94 0.94
N ALA A 45 -11.64 -1.76 0.39
CA ALA A 45 -12.16 -1.56 -0.96
C ALA A 45 -11.04 -1.34 -2.01
N TRP A 46 -9.93 -2.07 -1.88
CA TRP A 46 -8.73 -1.86 -2.69
C TRP A 46 -8.62 -2.88 -3.82
N GLU A 47 -8.65 -2.41 -5.06
CA GLU A 47 -8.48 -3.24 -6.25
C GLU A 47 -7.09 -3.91 -6.28
N GLY A 48 -7.02 -5.09 -6.92
CA GLY A 48 -5.79 -5.87 -7.03
C GLY A 48 -4.85 -5.39 -8.14
N GLY A 49 -3.55 -5.69 -7.99
CA GLY A 49 -2.50 -5.29 -8.93
C GLY A 49 -2.31 -6.22 -10.14
N GLN A 50 -3.07 -7.31 -10.27
CA GLN A 50 -3.09 -8.15 -11.48
C GLN A 50 -3.90 -7.45 -12.58
N ALA A 51 -3.41 -6.30 -13.03
CA ALA A 51 -4.05 -5.37 -13.96
C ALA A 51 -2.98 -4.52 -14.67
N GLU A 52 -3.37 -3.81 -15.73
CA GLU A 52 -2.47 -2.86 -16.43
C GLU A 52 -2.19 -1.60 -15.61
N LEU A 53 -3.10 -1.22 -14.71
CA LEU A 53 -3.00 -0.04 -13.87
C LEU A 53 -3.50 -0.34 -12.44
N LEU A 54 -2.85 0.26 -11.45
CA LEU A 54 -3.23 0.17 -10.04
C LEU A 54 -3.28 1.56 -9.41
N ARG A 55 -4.35 1.85 -8.67
CA ARG A 55 -4.44 3.07 -7.85
C ARG A 55 -3.75 2.82 -6.51
N VAL A 56 -2.71 3.59 -6.22
CA VAL A 56 -1.98 3.53 -4.93
C VAL A 56 -2.41 4.71 -4.04
N PRO A 57 -3.22 4.49 -2.99
CA PRO A 57 -3.51 5.53 -2.00
C PRO A 57 -2.28 5.81 -1.12
N PHE A 58 -2.18 7.03 -0.60
CA PHE A 58 -1.07 7.43 0.29
C PHE A 58 0.31 7.06 -0.29
N ALA A 59 0.54 7.40 -1.56
CA ALA A 59 1.73 6.98 -2.31
C ALA A 59 3.03 7.41 -1.64
N ASP A 60 3.08 8.60 -1.04
CA ASP A 60 4.26 9.09 -0.30
C ASP A 60 4.66 8.17 0.86
N PHE A 61 3.71 7.42 1.41
CA PHE A 61 3.96 6.46 2.49
C PHE A 61 4.19 5.03 1.99
N ASN A 62 3.46 4.59 0.96
CA ASN A 62 3.48 3.20 0.50
C ASN A 62 4.49 2.93 -0.63
N CYS A 63 4.87 3.93 -1.43
CA CYS A 63 5.80 3.74 -2.54
C CYS A 63 7.25 3.79 -2.05
N LEU A 64 7.94 2.66 -2.13
CA LEU A 64 9.40 2.64 -2.09
C LEU A 64 9.94 2.97 -3.49
N VAL A 65 10.46 4.18 -3.67
CA VAL A 65 11.17 4.54 -4.91
C VAL A 65 12.41 3.67 -5.05
N LEU A 66 12.51 2.98 -6.19
CA LEU A 66 13.61 2.09 -6.51
C LEU A 66 14.84 2.87 -7.02
N PRO A 67 16.04 2.28 -6.93
CA PRO A 67 17.25 2.88 -7.48
C PRO A 67 17.15 3.21 -8.98
N PRO A 68 17.92 4.19 -9.49
CA PRO A 68 17.86 4.61 -10.89
C PRO A 68 18.20 3.53 -11.92
N ASP A 69 18.90 2.47 -11.51
CA ASP A 69 19.27 1.32 -12.35
C ASP A 69 18.25 0.17 -12.28
N ALA A 70 17.13 0.35 -11.57
CA ALA A 70 16.01 -0.60 -11.52
C ALA A 70 15.11 -0.56 -12.76
N VAL A 71 15.45 0.28 -13.75
CA VAL A 71 14.77 0.30 -15.05
C VAL A 71 14.82 -1.11 -15.64
N GLU A 72 13.67 -1.62 -16.05
CA GLU A 72 13.52 -2.96 -16.63
C GLU A 72 14.47 -3.10 -17.83
N LYS A 73 15.25 -4.19 -17.84
CA LYS A 73 16.23 -4.49 -18.90
C LYS A 73 15.56 -5.19 -20.08
#